data_AF-A0A7X8G8W3-F1
#
_entry.id   AF-A0A7X8G8W3-F1
#
_cell.length_a   1.000
_cell.length_b   1.000
_cell.length_c   1.000
_cell.angle_alpha   90.00
_cell.angle_beta   90.00
_cell.angle_gamma   90.00
#
_symmetry.space_group_name_H-M   'P 1'
#
loop_
_entity.id
_entity.type
_entity.pdbx_description
1 polymer ?
#
loop_
_entity_poly.entity_id
_entity_poly.type
_entity_poly.pdbx_seq_one_letter_code
_entity_poly.pdbx_strand_id
1 'polypeptide(L)'
;YEAKEFALTILKKKFETIKSIDRAKNYVKLNIEKAKNRILVLPKAVPWKEAVMGTDIEFVIFPSDRGGYMAQCVPISEETNKLKVFFPKEWRGKTSEELWQITKLKIQFCHNNGFIISVSTKEDAIEACKLAKQLSDT
;
A
#
# COMPACT_ATOMS: atom_id res chain seq x y z
N TYR A 1 21.09 -25.33 -30.42
CA TYR A 1 20.41 -24.09 -30.86
C TYR A 1 19.31 -23.66 -29.89
N GLU A 2 18.48 -24.59 -29.42
CA GLU A 2 17.37 -24.33 -28.48
C GLU A 2 17.80 -23.69 -27.13
N ALA A 3 18.92 -24.13 -26.53
CA ALA A 3 19.42 -23.54 -25.28
C ALA A 3 19.82 -22.05 -25.40
N LYS A 4 20.33 -21.61 -26.57
CA LYS A 4 20.71 -20.21 -26.82
C LYS A 4 19.49 -19.31 -26.93
N GLU A 5 18.47 -19.74 -27.69
CA GLU A 5 17.19 -19.06 -27.85
C GLU A 5 16.46 -18.90 -26.51
N PHE A 6 16.45 -19.97 -25.70
CA PHE A 6 15.86 -19.96 -24.37
C PHE A 6 16.57 -18.97 -23.42
N ALA A 7 17.91 -19.01 -23.37
CA ALA A 7 18.70 -18.08 -22.57
C ALA A 7 18.48 -16.62 -22.98
N LEU A 8 18.40 -16.34 -24.29
CA LEU A 8 18.10 -15.00 -24.82
C LEU A 8 16.70 -14.54 -24.41
N THR A 9 15.72 -15.44 -24.39
CA THR A 9 14.34 -15.15 -23.96
C THR A 9 14.28 -14.80 -22.47
N ILE A 10 14.97 -15.56 -21.62
CA ILE A 10 15.07 -15.25 -20.18
C ILE A 10 15.71 -13.87 -19.97
N LEU A 11 16.81 -13.60 -20.68
CA LEU A 11 17.52 -12.33 -20.56
C LEU A 11 16.65 -11.14 -20.99
N LYS A 12 15.95 -11.24 -22.14
CA LYS A 12 15.01 -10.22 -22.61
C LYS A 12 13.90 -9.97 -21.59
N LYS A 13 13.29 -11.04 -21.05
CA LYS A 13 12.28 -10.92 -19.98
C LYS A 13 12.84 -10.20 -18.75
N LYS A 14 14.09 -10.49 -18.36
CA LYS A 14 14.73 -9.81 -17.23
C LYS A 14 14.88 -8.31 -17.46
N PHE A 15 15.33 -7.89 -18.65
CA PHE A 15 15.41 -6.47 -19.01
C PHE A 15 14.05 -5.79 -18.98
N GLU A 16 13.02 -6.43 -19.53
CA GLU A 16 11.66 -5.86 -19.52
C GLU A 16 11.09 -5.74 -18.10
N THR A 17 11.37 -6.70 -17.22
CA THR A 17 11.04 -6.61 -15.79
C THR A 17 11.72 -5.41 -15.13
N ILE A 18 13.04 -5.22 -15.36
CA ILE A 18 13.79 -4.08 -14.82
C ILE A 18 13.20 -2.75 -15.30
N LYS A 19 12.94 -2.62 -16.61
CA LYS A 19 12.29 -1.42 -17.18
C LYS A 19 10.90 -1.19 -16.61
N SER A 20 10.12 -2.25 -16.39
CA SER A 20 8.78 -2.14 -15.80
C SER A 20 8.84 -1.62 -14.36
N ILE A 21 9.76 -2.14 -13.56
CA ILE A 21 10.02 -1.70 -12.20
C ILE A 21 10.44 -0.22 -12.19
N ASP A 22 11.34 0.19 -13.08
CA ASP A 22 11.80 1.58 -13.15
C ASP A 22 10.66 2.56 -13.51
N ARG A 23 9.82 2.18 -14.49
CA ARG A 23 8.61 2.94 -14.83
C ARG A 23 7.64 3.05 -13.64
N ALA A 24 7.45 1.96 -12.89
CA ALA A 24 6.61 1.97 -11.69
C ALA A 24 7.18 2.91 -10.62
N LYS A 25 8.49 2.88 -10.38
CA LYS A 25 9.16 3.80 -9.43
C LYS A 25 8.98 5.26 -9.81
N ASN A 26 9.25 5.60 -11.08
CA ASN A 26 9.11 6.98 -11.56
C ASN A 26 7.65 7.44 -11.46
N TYR A 27 6.69 6.58 -11.78
CA TYR A 27 5.27 6.85 -11.59
C TYR A 27 4.92 7.14 -10.12
N VAL A 28 5.45 6.34 -9.19
CA VAL A 28 5.19 6.53 -7.75
C VAL A 28 5.81 7.83 -7.25
N LYS A 29 7.06 8.15 -7.65
CA LYS A 29 7.73 9.42 -7.32
C LYS A 29 6.91 10.64 -7.73
N LEU A 30 6.35 10.65 -8.95
CA LEU A 30 5.49 11.73 -9.42
C LEU A 30 4.18 11.87 -8.61
N ASN A 31 3.72 10.80 -7.97
CA ASN A 31 2.52 10.85 -7.11
C ASN A 31 2.85 11.20 -5.66
N ILE A 32 4.08 10.96 -5.18
CA ILE A 32 4.54 11.35 -3.84
C ILE A 32 4.42 12.87 -3.64
N GLU A 33 4.73 13.68 -4.65
CA GLU A 33 4.59 15.14 -4.59
C GLU A 33 3.15 15.61 -4.34
N LYS A 34 2.16 14.77 -4.64
CA LYS A 34 0.72 15.05 -4.45
C LYS A 34 0.18 14.44 -3.16
N ALA A 35 1.01 13.71 -2.41
CA ALA A 35 0.62 13.11 -1.16
C ALA A 35 0.24 14.18 -0.13
N LYS A 36 -0.72 13.86 0.74
CA LYS A 36 -1.18 14.76 1.79
C LYS A 36 -1.27 14.00 3.10
N ASN A 37 -0.96 14.67 4.22
CA ASN A 37 -1.01 14.06 5.56
C ASN A 37 -0.18 12.77 5.70
N ARG A 38 0.93 12.64 4.93
CA ARG A 38 1.74 11.42 4.82
C ARG A 38 0.99 10.21 4.25
N ILE A 39 -0.08 10.45 3.51
CA ILE A 39 -0.88 9.44 2.81
C ILE A 39 -0.67 9.62 1.30
N LEU A 40 -0.13 8.60 0.66
CA LEU A 40 0.01 8.53 -0.79
C LEU A 40 -1.17 7.78 -1.39
N VAL A 41 -1.84 8.39 -2.37
CA VAL A 41 -2.94 7.75 -3.10
C VAL A 41 -2.50 7.48 -4.53
N LEU A 42 -2.45 6.22 -4.92
CA LEU A 42 -2.07 5.78 -6.25
C LEU A 42 -3.34 5.46 -7.08
N PRO A 43 -3.51 6.09 -8.27
CA PRO A 43 -4.64 5.80 -9.16
C PRO A 43 -4.71 4.36 -9.68
N LYS A 44 -3.62 3.60 -9.59
CA LYS A 44 -3.52 2.20 -10.02
C LYS A 44 -2.57 1.43 -9.12
N ALA A 45 -2.81 0.12 -8.99
CA ALA A 45 -1.90 -0.77 -8.26
C ALA A 45 -0.58 -0.92 -9.04
N VAL A 46 0.53 -0.51 -8.42
CA VAL A 46 1.89 -0.66 -8.94
C VAL A 46 2.84 -1.00 -7.78
N PRO A 47 4.00 -1.63 -8.04
CA PRO A 47 5.04 -1.75 -7.03
C PRO A 47 5.48 -0.37 -6.55
N TRP A 48 5.30 -0.08 -5.26
CA TRP A 48 5.54 1.25 -4.69
C TRP A 48 6.58 1.27 -3.56
N LYS A 49 6.83 0.13 -2.89
CA LYS A 49 7.64 0.07 -1.66
C LYS A 49 8.98 0.78 -1.82
N GLU A 50 9.77 0.40 -2.81
CA GLU A 50 11.11 0.96 -3.04
C GLU A 50 11.12 2.47 -3.29
N ALA A 51 10.08 3.01 -3.94
CA ALA A 51 9.98 4.45 -4.20
C ALA A 51 9.50 5.26 -2.98
N VAL A 52 8.85 4.61 -2.01
CA VAL A 52 8.25 5.27 -0.83
C VAL A 52 9.12 5.09 0.42
N MET A 53 9.94 4.04 0.50
CA MET A 53 10.92 3.87 1.57
C MET A 53 11.92 5.03 1.56
N GLY A 54 12.19 5.61 2.73
CA GLY A 54 13.00 6.82 2.89
C GLY A 54 12.23 8.15 2.80
N THR A 55 10.94 8.15 2.44
CA THR A 55 10.08 9.34 2.52
C THR A 55 9.41 9.48 3.89
N ASP A 56 8.61 10.53 4.10
CA ASP A 56 7.76 10.68 5.29
C ASP A 56 6.39 9.99 5.16
N ILE A 57 6.09 9.36 4.03
CA ILE A 57 4.82 8.67 3.79
C ILE A 57 4.64 7.49 4.74
N GLU A 58 3.48 7.40 5.36
CA GLU A 58 3.09 6.40 6.36
C GLU A 58 2.10 5.38 5.81
N PHE A 59 1.23 5.79 4.88
CA PHE A 59 0.24 4.93 4.22
C PHE A 59 0.27 5.08 2.71
N VAL A 60 0.04 3.98 2.00
CA VAL A 60 -0.21 3.96 0.55
C VAL A 60 -1.58 3.35 0.27
N ILE A 61 -2.42 4.10 -0.44
CA ILE A 61 -3.76 3.70 -0.88
C ILE A 61 -3.71 3.39 -2.38
N PHE A 62 -4.28 2.25 -2.79
CA PHE A 62 -4.33 1.84 -4.19
C PHE A 62 -5.58 0.99 -4.46
N PRO A 63 -6.10 0.97 -5.70
CA PRO A 63 -7.26 0.15 -6.03
C PRO A 63 -6.95 -1.35 -5.86
N SER A 64 -7.95 -2.10 -5.39
CA SER A 64 -7.88 -3.56 -5.25
C SER A 64 -8.40 -4.25 -6.52
N ASP A 65 -7.77 -5.37 -6.91
CA ASP A 65 -8.25 -6.21 -8.02
C ASP A 65 -9.63 -6.82 -7.75
N ARG A 66 -10.05 -6.87 -6.47
CA ARG A 66 -11.36 -7.36 -6.04
C ARG A 66 -12.42 -6.26 -5.93
N GLY A 67 -12.12 -5.05 -6.39
CA GLY A 67 -12.93 -3.86 -6.19
C GLY A 67 -12.64 -3.16 -4.86
N GLY A 68 -12.95 -1.86 -4.81
CA GLY A 68 -12.58 -1.00 -3.68
C GLY A 68 -11.08 -0.65 -3.66
N TYR A 69 -10.57 -0.36 -2.47
CA TYR A 69 -9.22 0.14 -2.23
C TYR A 69 -8.54 -0.62 -1.10
N MET A 70 -7.23 -0.80 -1.23
CA MET A 70 -6.37 -1.23 -0.15
C MET A 70 -5.68 0.00 0.43
N ALA A 71 -5.51 0.05 1.75
CA ALA A 71 -4.62 1.00 2.40
C ALA A 71 -3.58 0.23 3.22
N GLN A 72 -2.31 0.42 2.90
CA GLN A 72 -1.20 -0.35 3.47
C GLN A 72 -0.20 0.58 4.18
N CYS A 73 0.27 0.15 5.34
CA CYS A 73 1.30 0.85 6.11
C CYS A 73 2.67 0.72 5.43
N VAL A 74 3.47 1.78 5.48
CA VAL A 74 4.80 1.83 4.87
C VAL A 74 5.86 1.24 5.82
N PRO A 75 6.71 0.32 5.35
CA PRO A 75 7.88 -0.17 6.10
C PRO A 75 8.90 0.94 6.37
N ILE A 76 9.63 0.83 7.49
CA ILE A 76 10.75 1.74 7.79
C ILE A 76 11.91 1.49 6.83
N SER A 77 12.21 0.22 6.54
CA SER A 77 13.26 -0.23 5.63
C SER A 77 12.93 -1.61 5.05
N GLU A 78 13.68 -2.07 4.05
CA GLU A 78 13.55 -3.44 3.53
C GLU A 78 14.08 -4.51 4.49
N GLU A 79 15.07 -4.15 5.31
CA GLU A 79 15.76 -5.07 6.21
C GLU A 79 14.93 -5.38 7.46
N THR A 80 14.01 -4.47 7.82
CA THR A 80 13.18 -4.62 9.02
C THR A 80 11.71 -4.83 8.64
N ASN A 81 11.06 -5.81 9.24
CA ASN A 81 9.59 -5.93 9.20
C ASN A 81 8.86 -4.86 10.03
N LYS A 82 9.55 -3.77 10.42
CA LYS A 82 8.98 -2.68 11.20
C LYS A 82 8.27 -1.70 10.26
N LEU A 83 7.09 -1.26 10.65
CA LEU A 83 6.28 -0.28 9.94
C LEU A 83 6.38 1.08 10.64
N LYS A 84 6.23 2.16 9.88
CA LYS A 84 6.20 3.52 10.44
C LYS A 84 5.00 3.75 11.35
N VAL A 85 3.89 3.11 10.99
CA VAL A 85 2.60 3.16 11.67
C VAL A 85 1.94 1.79 11.56
N PHE A 86 0.94 1.56 12.40
CA PHE A 86 0.05 0.41 12.31
C PHE A 86 -1.40 0.89 12.39
N PHE A 87 -2.32 0.13 11.81
CA PHE A 87 -3.73 0.29 12.14
C PHE A 87 -3.98 -0.07 13.62
N PRO A 88 -4.95 0.61 14.29
CA PRO A 88 -5.25 0.44 15.70
C PRO A 88 -5.48 -1.01 16.10
N LYS A 89 -5.08 -1.40 17.31
CA LYS A 89 -5.23 -2.79 17.79
C LYS A 89 -6.70 -3.21 17.79
N GLU A 90 -7.56 -2.26 18.10
CA GLU A 90 -9.01 -2.37 18.16
C GLU A 90 -9.61 -2.72 16.80
N TRP A 91 -8.91 -2.50 15.68
CA TRP A 91 -9.42 -2.82 14.34
C TRP A 91 -9.00 -4.23 13.89
N ARG A 92 -7.90 -4.75 14.43
CA ARG A 92 -7.21 -5.92 13.90
C ARG A 92 -8.07 -7.18 14.00
N GLY A 93 -8.27 -7.86 12.88
CA GLY A 93 -9.03 -9.11 12.81
C GLY A 93 -10.54 -8.96 12.92
N LYS A 94 -11.05 -7.72 12.97
CA LYS A 94 -12.48 -7.45 13.08
C LYS A 94 -13.22 -7.60 11.75
N THR A 95 -14.49 -7.97 11.86
CA THR A 95 -15.41 -8.01 10.71
C THR A 95 -15.79 -6.60 10.26
N SER A 96 -16.36 -6.48 9.07
CA SER A 96 -16.90 -5.22 8.54
C SER A 96 -17.89 -4.55 9.48
N GLU A 97 -18.75 -5.32 10.13
CA GLU A 97 -19.79 -4.80 11.03
C GLU A 97 -19.16 -4.22 12.30
N GLU A 98 -18.20 -4.91 12.90
CA GLU A 98 -17.51 -4.42 14.08
C GLU A 98 -16.67 -3.16 13.76
N LEU A 99 -15.98 -3.16 12.61
CA LEU A 99 -15.22 -2.01 12.13
C LEU A 99 -16.12 -0.81 11.88
N TRP A 100 -17.31 -1.02 11.31
CA TRP A 100 -18.31 0.03 11.15
C TRP A 100 -18.73 0.61 12.50
N GLN A 101 -18.92 -0.22 13.53
CA GLN A 101 -19.31 0.30 14.85
C GLN A 101 -18.24 1.20 15.47
N ILE A 102 -16.96 0.86 15.27
CA ILE A 102 -15.82 1.60 15.83
C ILE A 102 -15.53 2.88 15.03
N THR A 103 -15.58 2.80 13.71
CA THR A 103 -15.03 3.85 12.82
C THR A 103 -16.08 4.67 12.10
N LYS A 104 -17.30 4.12 11.93
CA LYS A 104 -18.32 4.64 11.01
C LYS A 104 -17.84 4.78 9.55
N LEU A 105 -16.84 3.98 9.17
CA LEU A 105 -16.28 3.90 7.83
C LEU A 105 -16.52 2.51 7.22
N LYS A 106 -16.64 2.43 5.90
CA LYS A 106 -16.86 1.18 5.15
C LYS A 106 -15.58 0.36 4.97
N ILE A 107 -14.91 0.08 6.09
CA ILE A 107 -13.73 -0.80 6.14
C ILE A 107 -14.25 -2.24 6.13
N GLN A 108 -13.82 -3.01 5.13
CA GLN A 108 -14.26 -4.39 4.93
C GLN A 108 -13.47 -5.39 5.78
N PHE A 109 -12.18 -5.11 5.99
CA PHE A 109 -11.31 -5.93 6.84
C PHE A 109 -10.10 -5.13 7.28
N CYS A 110 -9.55 -5.50 8.44
CA CYS A 110 -8.22 -5.11 8.87
C CYS A 110 -7.40 -6.34 9.26
N HIS A 111 -6.18 -6.45 8.74
CA HIS A 111 -5.32 -7.60 9.02
C HIS A 111 -4.98 -7.71 10.51
N ASN A 112 -4.83 -8.94 11.04
CA ASN A 112 -4.51 -9.23 12.45
C ASN A 112 -3.24 -8.52 12.95
N ASN A 113 -2.26 -8.39 12.06
CA ASN A 113 -1.00 -7.67 12.35
C ASN A 113 -1.12 -6.14 12.15
N GLY A 114 -2.25 -5.63 11.70
CA GLY A 114 -2.52 -4.19 11.57
C GLY A 114 -1.75 -3.47 10.46
N PHE A 115 -1.25 -4.17 9.44
CA PHE A 115 -0.43 -3.54 8.39
C PHE A 115 -1.23 -3.12 7.14
N ILE A 116 -2.46 -3.63 6.96
CA ILE A 116 -3.29 -3.37 5.78
C ILE A 116 -4.78 -3.47 6.10
N ILE A 117 -5.58 -2.65 5.42
CA ILE A 117 -7.04 -2.72 5.40
C ILE A 117 -7.57 -2.79 3.96
N SER A 118 -8.76 -3.35 3.78
CA SER A 118 -9.57 -3.23 2.56
C SER A 118 -10.76 -2.32 2.84
N VAL A 119 -11.09 -1.43 1.91
CA VAL A 119 -12.09 -0.37 2.08
C VAL A 119 -12.89 -0.22 0.79
N SER A 120 -14.18 0.07 0.89
CA SER A 120 -15.05 0.17 -0.31
C SER A 120 -14.75 1.39 -1.17
N THR A 121 -14.40 2.53 -0.59
CA THR A 121 -14.18 3.79 -1.31
C THR A 121 -12.80 4.37 -1.01
N LYS A 122 -12.31 5.23 -1.92
CA LYS A 122 -11.03 5.92 -1.76
C LYS A 122 -11.12 6.93 -0.62
N GLU A 123 -12.25 7.61 -0.52
CA GLU A 123 -12.55 8.63 0.49
C GLU A 123 -12.54 8.00 1.88
N ASP A 124 -13.24 6.88 2.06
CA ASP A 124 -13.21 6.12 3.32
C ASP A 124 -11.80 5.60 3.65
N ALA A 125 -11.01 5.21 2.64
CA ALA A 125 -9.64 4.75 2.87
C ALA A 125 -8.74 5.88 3.39
N ILE A 126 -8.89 7.09 2.85
CA ILE A 126 -8.17 8.28 3.31
C ILE A 126 -8.58 8.63 4.75
N GLU A 127 -9.88 8.65 5.04
CA GLU A 127 -10.37 8.92 6.40
C GLU A 127 -9.95 7.84 7.39
N ALA A 128 -9.94 6.57 6.99
CA ALA A 128 -9.46 5.47 7.83
C ALA A 128 -7.98 5.64 8.20
N CYS A 129 -7.13 6.03 7.25
CA CYS A 129 -5.72 6.32 7.53
C CYS A 129 -5.54 7.51 8.47
N LYS A 130 -6.35 8.58 8.32
CA LYS A 130 -6.30 9.73 9.24
C LYS A 130 -6.72 9.35 10.66
N LEU A 131 -7.83 8.62 10.79
CA LEU A 131 -8.34 8.16 12.08
C LEU A 131 -7.35 7.21 12.76
N ALA A 132 -6.74 6.29 12.00
CA ALA A 132 -5.71 5.39 12.51
C ALA A 132 -4.52 6.15 13.12
N LYS A 133 -4.09 7.26 12.50
CA LYS A 133 -3.01 8.11 13.03
C LYS A 133 -3.41 8.77 14.34
N GLN A 134 -4.59 9.39 14.37
CA GLN A 134 -5.11 10.04 15.58
C GLN A 134 -5.18 9.10 16.77
N LEU A 135 -5.62 7.85 16.54
CA LEU A 135 -5.72 6.81 17.58
C LEU A 135 -4.36 6.21 17.98
N SER A 136 -3.33 6.35 17.15
CA SER A 136 -1.97 5.86 17.46
C SER A 136 -1.14 6.87 18.25
N ASP A 137 -1.52 8.14 18.21
CA ASP A 137 -0.89 9.24 18.95
C ASP A 137 -1.46 9.41 20.38
N THR A 138 -2.37 8.53 20.80
CA THR A 138 -3.02 8.49 22.13
C THR A 138 -2.59 7.25 22.90
#